data_AF-A0A5E4QAQ4-F1
#
_entry.id   AF-A0A5E4QAQ4-F1
#
_cell.length_a   1.000
_cell.length_b   1.000
_cell.length_c   1.000
_cell.angle_alpha   90.00
_cell.angle_beta   90.00
_cell.angle_gamma   90.00
#
_symmetry.space_group_name_H-M   'P 1'
#
loop_
_entity.id
_entity.type
_entity.pdbx_description
1 polymer ?
#
loop_
_entity_poly.entity_id
_entity_poly.type
_entity_poly.pdbx_seq_one_letter_code
_entity_poly.pdbx_strand_id
1 'polypeptide(L)'
;METKIASLECDLQKLNISPNEVHMTAEESYGDILAEITDQTLRKKNIIITGIPEPQTTDFETDRKKIKLSPEPIKMIRIGKYKANENRPIKACFESEHTTKIILRNRNKMKNDAIRIFSDQTPFQQARFQKLRDELKRRTTNGEDSLRIKLKQTIQYCKVKKTKILNPPKQDLLNKSITHKINQKNILWKQHKSNPKDEEIEKKFVKERKSVSEEIQTMKSNYYYKRFSECNKKPKKMWDLIDSLTNNKIS
;
A
#
# COMPACT_ATOMS: atom_id res chain seq x y z
N MET A 1 -9.33 -21.72 51.84
CA MET A 1 -8.45 -22.24 50.76
C MET A 1 -9.27 -22.81 49.60
N GLU A 2 -10.38 -23.47 49.86
CA GLU A 2 -11.25 -24.13 48.86
C GLU A 2 -11.85 -23.19 47.80
N THR A 3 -12.23 -21.96 48.17
CA THR A 3 -12.80 -20.97 47.23
C THR A 3 -11.82 -20.52 46.15
N LYS A 4 -10.52 -20.52 46.46
CA LYS A 4 -9.48 -20.13 45.51
C LYS A 4 -9.15 -21.26 44.53
N ILE A 5 -9.26 -22.50 45.00
CA ILE A 5 -9.12 -23.71 44.19
C ILE A 5 -10.30 -23.79 43.19
N ALA A 6 -11.53 -23.60 43.65
CA ALA A 6 -12.71 -23.59 42.78
C ALA A 6 -12.67 -22.47 41.70
N SER A 7 -12.15 -21.29 42.05
CA SER A 7 -11.96 -20.19 41.09
C SER A 7 -10.90 -20.54 40.02
N LEU A 8 -9.80 -21.19 40.43
CA LEU A 8 -8.75 -21.61 39.51
C LEU A 8 -9.20 -22.74 38.59
N GLU A 9 -10.02 -23.68 39.10
CA GLU A 9 -10.62 -24.75 38.29
C GLU A 9 -11.60 -24.19 37.25
N CYS A 10 -12.39 -23.17 37.62
CA CYS A 10 -13.29 -22.47 36.69
C CYS A 10 -12.51 -21.75 35.58
N ASP A 11 -11.38 -21.13 35.92
CA ASP A 11 -10.55 -20.42 34.94
C ASP A 11 -9.76 -21.40 34.04
N LEU A 12 -9.35 -22.56 34.55
CA LEU A 12 -8.77 -23.64 33.74
C LEU A 12 -9.78 -24.25 32.75
N GLN A 13 -11.05 -24.38 33.14
CA GLN A 13 -12.11 -24.84 32.22
C GLN A 13 -12.39 -23.84 31.09
N LYS A 14 -12.26 -22.53 31.34
CA LYS A 14 -12.39 -21.50 30.29
C LYS A 14 -11.21 -21.48 29.32
N LEU A 15 -10.03 -21.97 29.75
CA LEU A 15 -8.82 -22.05 28.93
C LEU A 15 -8.69 -23.37 28.18
N ASN A 16 -9.48 -24.38 28.53
CA ASN A 16 -9.53 -25.67 27.83
C ASN A 16 -10.34 -25.51 26.53
N ILE A 17 -9.69 -24.92 25.54
CA ILE A 17 -10.12 -24.95 24.14
C ILE A 17 -10.30 -26.43 23.78
N SER A 18 -11.50 -26.76 23.30
CA SER A 18 -11.86 -28.09 22.82
C SER A 18 -10.77 -28.64 21.88
N PRO A 19 -10.28 -29.88 22.04
CA PRO A 19 -9.25 -30.48 21.17
C PRO A 19 -9.67 -30.68 19.70
N ASN A 20 -10.85 -30.20 19.31
CA ASN A 20 -11.43 -30.39 17.97
C ASN A 20 -11.31 -29.16 17.05
N GLU A 21 -10.53 -28.15 17.39
CA GLU A 21 -10.10 -27.17 16.39
C GLU A 21 -8.92 -27.73 15.60
N VAL A 22 -9.20 -28.04 14.33
CA VAL A 22 -8.27 -28.48 13.29
C VAL A 22 -6.91 -27.79 13.44
N HIS A 23 -5.93 -28.51 13.97
CA HIS A 23 -4.54 -28.09 13.95
C HIS A 23 -4.07 -28.11 12.49
N MET A 24 -4.20 -26.97 11.80
CA MET A 24 -3.41 -26.73 10.60
C MET A 24 -1.94 -26.80 11.00
N THR A 25 -1.20 -27.70 10.36
CA THR A 25 0.23 -27.81 10.63
C THR A 25 0.93 -26.52 10.17
N ALA A 26 1.99 -26.10 10.88
CA ALA A 26 2.71 -24.86 10.55
C ALA A 26 3.29 -24.87 9.11
N GLU A 27 3.52 -26.06 8.55
CA GLU A 27 3.98 -26.24 7.17
C GLU A 27 2.88 -25.99 6.12
N GLU A 28 1.64 -26.44 6.36
CA GLU A 28 0.48 -26.12 5.50
C GLU A 28 0.20 -24.61 5.49
N SER A 29 0.34 -23.96 6.65
CA SER A 29 0.14 -22.52 6.81
C SER A 29 1.13 -21.67 5.99
N TYR A 30 2.41 -22.08 5.91
CA TYR A 30 3.41 -21.34 5.13
C TYR A 30 3.21 -21.50 3.62
N GLY A 31 2.83 -22.71 3.18
CA GLY A 31 2.49 -23.00 1.79
C GLY A 31 1.35 -22.12 1.27
N ASP A 32 0.29 -21.98 2.05
CA ASP A 32 -0.86 -21.14 1.71
C ASP A 32 -0.48 -19.65 1.60
N ILE A 33 0.39 -19.16 2.49
CA ILE A 33 0.89 -17.79 2.45
C ILE A 33 1.71 -17.54 1.18
N LEU A 34 2.60 -18.47 0.81
CA LEU A 34 3.42 -18.34 -0.40
C LEU A 34 2.58 -18.43 -1.68
N ALA A 35 1.60 -19.33 -1.72
CA ALA A 35 0.65 -19.45 -2.82
C ALA A 35 -0.14 -18.14 -3.00
N GLU A 36 -0.63 -17.56 -1.91
CA GLU A 36 -1.33 -16.28 -1.92
C GLU A 36 -0.44 -15.13 -2.40
N ILE A 37 0.80 -15.02 -1.92
CA ILE A 37 1.76 -13.99 -2.38
C ILE A 37 2.01 -14.11 -3.89
N THR A 38 2.09 -15.35 -4.38
CA THR A 38 2.31 -15.64 -5.79
C THR A 38 1.09 -15.25 -6.64
N ASP A 39 -0.12 -15.67 -6.25
CA ASP A 39 -1.36 -15.30 -6.94
C ASP A 39 -1.58 -13.77 -6.91
N GLN A 40 -1.31 -13.12 -5.78
CA GLN A 40 -1.34 -11.66 -5.68
C GLN A 40 -0.39 -11.00 -6.68
N THR A 41 0.83 -11.53 -6.84
CA THR A 41 1.84 -10.96 -7.74
C THR A 41 1.40 -11.06 -9.20
N LEU A 42 0.80 -12.17 -9.59
CA LEU A 42 0.24 -12.37 -10.93
C LEU A 42 -1.00 -11.48 -11.18
N ARG A 43 -1.85 -11.30 -10.16
CA ARG A 43 -3.09 -10.50 -10.29
C ARG A 43 -2.90 -9.00 -10.20
N LYS A 44 -1.83 -8.52 -9.56
CA LYS A 44 -1.48 -7.08 -9.47
C LYS A 44 -1.35 -6.38 -10.83
N LYS A 45 -1.09 -7.14 -11.89
CA LYS A 45 -1.04 -6.66 -13.28
C LYS A 45 -2.41 -6.58 -13.96
N ASN A 46 -3.49 -6.93 -13.27
CA ASN A 46 -4.82 -7.02 -13.85
C ASN A 46 -5.83 -6.09 -13.16
N ILE A 47 -6.87 -5.72 -13.90
CA ILE A 47 -8.06 -5.05 -13.35
C ILE A 47 -9.31 -5.81 -13.74
N ILE A 48 -10.36 -5.63 -12.94
CA ILE A 48 -11.71 -6.11 -13.21
C ILE A 48 -12.60 -4.93 -13.55
N ILE A 49 -13.30 -5.01 -14.67
CA ILE A 49 -14.17 -3.97 -15.19
C ILE A 49 -15.59 -4.52 -15.21
N THR A 50 -16.54 -3.78 -14.67
CA THR A 50 -17.95 -4.17 -14.61
C THR A 50 -18.82 -3.08 -15.21
N GLY A 51 -20.05 -3.42 -15.58
CA GLY A 51 -21.01 -2.49 -16.18
C GLY A 51 -20.86 -2.32 -17.69
N ILE A 52 -20.14 -3.23 -18.36
CA ILE A 52 -20.02 -3.25 -19.83
C ILE A 52 -21.07 -4.22 -20.39
N PRO A 53 -22.04 -3.72 -21.19
CA PRO A 53 -23.04 -4.57 -21.83
C PRO A 53 -22.41 -5.74 -22.58
N GLU A 54 -23.01 -6.93 -22.44
CA GLU A 54 -22.62 -8.08 -23.28
C GLU A 54 -22.77 -7.70 -24.76
N PRO A 55 -21.76 -7.98 -25.60
CA PRO A 55 -21.88 -7.74 -27.02
C PRO A 55 -22.79 -8.79 -27.65
N GLN A 56 -23.49 -8.42 -28.73
CA GLN A 56 -24.31 -9.35 -29.52
C GLN A 56 -23.45 -10.39 -30.25
N THR A 57 -22.17 -10.09 -30.45
CA THR A 57 -21.14 -10.96 -31.03
C THR A 57 -19.95 -11.04 -30.08
N THR A 58 -19.31 -12.21 -29.97
CA THR A 58 -18.20 -12.46 -29.02
C THR A 58 -16.87 -11.78 -29.38
N ASP A 59 -16.90 -10.65 -30.09
CA ASP A 59 -15.68 -10.01 -30.58
C ASP A 59 -15.01 -9.11 -29.54
N PHE A 60 -13.74 -9.39 -29.31
CA PHE A 60 -12.82 -8.70 -28.39
C PHE A 60 -12.65 -7.22 -28.74
N GLU A 61 -12.64 -6.89 -30.04
CA GLU A 61 -12.43 -5.53 -30.55
C GLU A 61 -13.51 -4.57 -30.05
N THR A 62 -14.73 -5.09 -29.86
CA THR A 62 -15.91 -4.32 -29.45
C THR A 62 -15.80 -3.84 -28.00
N ASP A 63 -15.32 -4.71 -27.10
CA ASP A 63 -15.11 -4.35 -25.69
C ASP A 63 -13.95 -3.35 -25.54
N ARG A 64 -12.91 -3.48 -26.35
CA ARG A 64 -11.75 -2.58 -26.36
C ARG A 64 -12.13 -1.15 -26.75
N LYS A 65 -12.95 -0.99 -27.78
CA LYS A 65 -13.46 0.33 -28.26
C LYS A 65 -14.32 1.06 -27.23
N LYS A 66 -15.08 0.33 -26.40
CA LYS A 66 -16.00 0.91 -25.41
C LYS A 66 -15.31 1.50 -24.18
N ILE A 67 -14.19 0.91 -23.74
CA ILE A 67 -13.59 1.24 -22.43
C ILE A 67 -12.45 2.28 -22.58
N LYS A 68 -11.80 2.40 -23.75
CA LYS A 68 -10.70 3.35 -24.05
C LYS A 68 -9.73 3.53 -22.87
N LEU A 69 -9.06 2.44 -22.48
CA LEU A 69 -8.00 2.49 -21.45
C LEU A 69 -6.67 2.91 -22.07
N SER A 70 -5.92 3.75 -21.35
CA SER A 70 -4.55 4.12 -21.69
C SER A 70 -3.66 3.93 -20.46
N PRO A 71 -2.56 3.15 -20.55
CA PRO A 71 -2.14 2.28 -21.66
C PRO A 71 -3.16 1.18 -22.01
N GLU A 72 -3.07 0.64 -23.22
CA GLU A 72 -3.96 -0.44 -23.66
C GLU A 72 -3.61 -1.79 -22.99
N PRO A 73 -4.62 -2.60 -22.64
CA PRO A 73 -4.39 -3.94 -22.09
C PRO A 73 -3.87 -4.91 -23.16
N ILE A 74 -3.02 -5.85 -22.74
CA ILE A 74 -2.48 -6.95 -23.57
C ILE A 74 -3.58 -7.96 -23.86
N LYS A 75 -4.40 -8.24 -22.84
CA LYS A 75 -5.46 -9.24 -22.91
C LYS A 75 -6.68 -8.74 -22.16
N MET A 76 -7.86 -9.01 -22.70
CA MET A 76 -9.14 -8.78 -22.03
C MET A 76 -10.02 -10.01 -22.20
N ILE A 77 -10.64 -10.46 -21.12
CA ILE A 77 -11.43 -11.69 -21.10
C ILE A 77 -12.65 -11.45 -20.23
N ARG A 78 -13.85 -11.80 -20.70
CA ARG A 78 -15.04 -11.87 -19.85
C ARG A 78 -14.94 -13.07 -18.90
N ILE A 79 -15.15 -12.83 -17.61
CA ILE A 79 -15.08 -13.86 -16.58
C ILE A 79 -16.47 -14.30 -16.14
N GLY A 80 -16.66 -15.61 -15.96
CA GLY A 80 -17.93 -16.21 -15.54
C GLY A 80 -18.77 -16.76 -16.69
N LYS A 81 -19.82 -17.51 -16.31
CA LYS A 81 -20.79 -18.10 -17.24
C LYS A 81 -21.72 -17.02 -17.78
N TYR A 82 -22.07 -17.11 -19.06
CA TYR A 82 -23.05 -16.20 -19.65
C TYR A 82 -24.43 -16.43 -19.01
N LYS A 83 -25.13 -15.33 -18.75
CA LYS A 83 -26.53 -15.33 -18.34
C LYS A 83 -27.24 -14.20 -19.08
N ALA A 84 -28.46 -14.47 -19.54
CA ALA A 84 -29.29 -13.44 -20.14
C ALA A 84 -29.51 -12.30 -19.13
N ASN A 85 -29.42 -11.05 -19.59
CA ASN A 85 -29.59 -9.82 -18.80
C ASN A 85 -28.53 -9.51 -17.73
N GLU A 86 -27.47 -10.31 -17.58
CA GLU A 86 -26.35 -9.97 -16.69
C GLU A 86 -25.09 -9.60 -17.51
N ASN A 87 -24.41 -8.54 -17.10
CA ASN A 87 -23.14 -8.12 -17.69
C ASN A 87 -21.99 -8.82 -16.98
N ARG A 88 -21.27 -9.71 -17.67
CA ARG A 88 -20.09 -10.35 -17.07
C ARG A 88 -18.97 -9.34 -16.87
N PRO A 89 -18.22 -9.45 -15.76
CA PRO A 89 -17.02 -8.65 -15.59
C PRO A 89 -15.98 -8.99 -16.66
N ILE A 90 -15.19 -7.98 -17.04
CA ILE A 90 -14.05 -8.13 -17.94
C ILE A 90 -12.78 -8.05 -17.11
N LYS A 91 -11.93 -9.07 -17.19
CA LYS A 91 -10.56 -9.06 -16.70
C LYS A 91 -9.66 -8.49 -17.79
N ALA A 92 -9.00 -7.36 -17.51
CA ALA A 92 -8.00 -6.75 -18.39
C ALA A 92 -6.61 -6.90 -17.78
N CYS A 93 -5.67 -7.45 -18.56
CA CYS A 93 -4.30 -7.75 -18.17
C CYS A 93 -3.32 -6.77 -18.82
N PHE A 94 -2.34 -6.30 -18.04
CA PHE A 94 -1.31 -5.37 -18.49
C PHE A 94 0.09 -5.95 -18.28
N GLU A 95 1.09 -5.35 -18.93
CA GLU A 95 2.48 -5.76 -18.76
C GLU A 95 3.00 -5.45 -17.33
N SER A 96 2.55 -4.31 -16.79
CA SER A 96 3.10 -3.71 -15.58
C SER A 96 2.04 -3.43 -14.52
N GLU A 97 2.37 -3.76 -13.27
CA GLU A 97 1.58 -3.36 -12.09
C GLU A 97 1.47 -1.82 -11.98
N HIS A 98 2.50 -1.09 -12.41
CA HIS A 98 2.52 0.36 -12.34
C HIS A 98 1.36 0.98 -13.13
N THR A 99 1.10 0.44 -14.32
CA THR A 99 -0.02 0.80 -15.19
C THR A 99 -1.35 0.60 -14.48
N THR A 100 -1.56 -0.59 -13.92
CA THR A 100 -2.76 -0.93 -13.14
C THR A 100 -2.97 0.04 -11.98
N LYS A 101 -1.92 0.40 -11.24
CA LYS A 101 -1.99 1.39 -10.16
C LYS A 101 -2.40 2.79 -10.65
N ILE A 102 -1.89 3.25 -11.80
CA ILE A 102 -2.28 4.54 -12.40
C ILE A 102 -3.76 4.53 -12.79
N ILE A 103 -4.21 3.48 -13.46
CA ILE A 103 -5.62 3.33 -13.87
C ILE A 103 -6.52 3.33 -12.64
N LEU A 104 -6.21 2.51 -11.63
CA LEU A 104 -6.99 2.42 -10.40
C LEU A 104 -7.03 3.73 -9.61
N ARG A 105 -5.98 4.56 -9.67
CA ARG A 105 -5.95 5.90 -9.04
C ARG A 105 -6.84 6.91 -9.78
N ASN A 106 -6.91 6.82 -11.10
CA ASN A 106 -7.68 7.75 -11.93
C ASN A 106 -9.10 7.25 -12.27
N ARG A 107 -9.49 6.06 -11.83
CA ARG A 107 -10.79 5.43 -12.17
C ARG A 107 -12.01 6.32 -11.94
N ASN A 108 -11.99 7.16 -10.90
CA ASN A 108 -13.10 8.07 -10.58
C ASN A 108 -13.19 9.28 -11.53
N LYS A 109 -12.20 9.50 -12.40
CA LYS A 109 -12.20 10.56 -13.41
C LYS A 109 -12.84 10.11 -14.74
N MET A 110 -13.21 8.83 -14.85
CA MET A 110 -13.88 8.34 -16.06
C MET A 110 -15.30 8.90 -16.15
N LYS A 111 -15.69 9.36 -17.34
CA LYS A 111 -16.98 10.03 -17.58
C LYS A 111 -18.19 9.10 -17.62
N ASN A 112 -18.02 7.80 -17.36
CA ASN A 112 -19.07 6.81 -17.49
C ASN A 112 -19.40 6.18 -16.13
N ASP A 113 -20.51 6.60 -15.54
CA ASP A 113 -20.95 6.17 -14.21
C ASP A 113 -21.38 4.70 -14.14
N ALA A 114 -21.71 4.10 -15.29
CA ALA A 114 -22.06 2.67 -15.35
C ALA A 114 -20.81 1.78 -15.21
N ILE A 115 -19.65 2.27 -15.62
CA ILE A 115 -18.41 1.48 -15.64
C ILE A 115 -17.70 1.59 -14.29
N ARG A 116 -17.49 0.44 -13.63
CA ARG A 116 -16.71 0.38 -12.40
C ARG A 116 -15.46 -0.48 -12.60
N ILE A 117 -14.32 0.08 -12.22
CA ILE A 117 -13.01 -0.59 -12.27
C ILE A 117 -12.57 -0.97 -10.85
N PHE A 118 -12.14 -2.21 -10.70
CA PHE A 118 -11.63 -2.78 -9.46
C PHE A 118 -10.26 -3.44 -9.69
N SER A 119 -9.51 -3.63 -8.61
CA SER A 119 -8.33 -4.49 -8.62
C SER A 119 -8.75 -5.95 -8.77
N ASP A 120 -8.00 -6.77 -9.53
CA ASP A 120 -8.14 -8.22 -9.51
C ASP A 120 -7.62 -8.77 -8.18
N GLN A 121 -8.54 -9.21 -7.32
CA GLN A 121 -8.23 -9.70 -5.97
C GLN A 121 -8.25 -11.22 -5.95
N THR A 122 -7.38 -11.82 -5.15
CA THR A 122 -7.41 -13.27 -4.87
C THR A 122 -8.69 -13.65 -4.13
N PRO A 123 -9.14 -14.91 -4.20
CA PRO A 123 -10.29 -15.39 -3.41
C PRO A 123 -10.12 -15.12 -1.91
N PHE A 124 -8.90 -15.31 -1.38
CA PHE A 124 -8.59 -15.02 0.02
C PHE A 124 -8.78 -13.53 0.36
N GLN A 125 -8.29 -12.63 -0.48
CA GLN A 125 -8.51 -11.19 -0.32
C GLN A 125 -10.00 -10.84 -0.39
N GLN A 126 -10.74 -11.40 -1.35
CA GLN A 126 -12.18 -11.15 -1.49
C GLN A 126 -12.94 -11.56 -0.24
N ALA A 127 -12.71 -12.77 0.26
CA ALA A 127 -13.33 -13.29 1.48
C ALA A 127 -13.00 -12.41 2.70
N ARG A 128 -11.72 -12.01 2.84
CA ARG A 128 -11.30 -11.10 3.91
C ARG A 128 -11.97 -9.74 3.83
N PHE A 129 -12.04 -9.14 2.65
CA PHE A 129 -12.73 -7.85 2.46
C PHE A 129 -14.24 -7.97 2.66
N GLN A 130 -14.85 -9.11 2.32
CA GLN A 130 -16.26 -9.35 2.58
C GLN A 130 -16.55 -9.39 4.08
N LYS A 131 -15.78 -10.16 4.85
CA LYS A 131 -15.87 -10.18 6.33
C LYS A 131 -15.75 -8.77 6.94
N LEU A 132 -14.82 -7.96 6.43
CA LEU A 132 -14.66 -6.58 6.88
C LEU A 132 -15.86 -5.68 6.53
N ARG A 133 -16.47 -5.87 5.35
CA ARG A 133 -17.68 -5.13 4.95
C ARG A 133 -18.89 -5.53 5.79
N ASP A 134 -19.05 -6.82 6.07
CA ASP A 134 -20.14 -7.34 6.87
C ASP A 134 -20.03 -6.83 8.32
N GLU A 135 -18.83 -6.87 8.89
CA GLU A 135 -18.57 -6.32 10.22
C GLU A 135 -18.77 -4.80 10.26
N LEU A 136 -18.33 -4.07 9.23
CA LEU A 136 -18.59 -2.63 9.13
C LEU A 136 -20.09 -2.35 9.07
N LYS A 137 -20.85 -3.10 8.27
CA LYS A 137 -22.30 -2.97 8.15
C LYS A 137 -22.98 -3.24 9.48
N ARG A 138 -22.60 -4.32 10.18
CA ARG A 138 -23.12 -4.67 11.51
C ARG A 138 -22.91 -3.55 12.52
N ARG A 139 -21.71 -2.95 12.56
CA ARG A 139 -21.40 -1.83 13.46
C ARG A 139 -22.22 -0.58 13.14
N THR A 140 -22.36 -0.26 11.86
CA THR A 140 -23.19 0.87 11.43
C THR A 140 -24.66 0.66 11.79
N THR A 141 -25.21 -0.53 11.59
CA THR A 141 -26.60 -0.83 11.99
C THR A 141 -26.79 -0.79 13.51
N ASN A 142 -25.74 -1.09 14.28
CA ASN A 142 -25.75 -1.04 15.74
C ASN A 142 -25.48 0.37 16.31
N GLY A 143 -25.36 1.40 15.46
CA GLY A 143 -25.12 2.78 15.90
C GLY A 143 -23.69 3.04 16.41
N GLU A 144 -22.73 2.16 16.13
CA GLU A 144 -21.32 2.30 16.54
C GLU A 144 -20.53 3.30 15.66
N ASP A 145 -21.17 4.38 15.20
CA ASP A 145 -20.58 5.39 14.31
C ASP A 145 -19.48 6.22 14.99
N SER A 146 -19.44 6.21 16.32
CA SER A 146 -18.41 6.87 17.13
C SER A 146 -16.98 6.39 16.78
N LEU A 147 -16.81 5.10 16.49
CA LEU A 147 -15.53 4.52 16.08
C LEU A 147 -15.09 5.01 14.69
N ARG A 148 -16.03 5.15 13.75
CA ARG A 148 -15.77 5.66 12.40
C ARG A 148 -15.37 7.14 12.46
N ILE A 149 -16.05 7.93 13.28
CA ILE A 149 -15.72 9.35 13.51
C ILE A 149 -14.34 9.46 14.14
N LYS A 150 -14.06 8.71 15.21
CA LYS A 150 -12.76 8.68 15.88
C LYS A 150 -11.64 8.28 14.92
N LEU A 151 -11.84 7.25 14.09
CA LEU A 151 -10.87 6.82 13.09
C LEU A 151 -10.63 7.90 12.02
N LYS A 152 -11.69 8.56 11.52
CA LYS A 152 -11.54 9.68 10.57
C LYS A 152 -10.78 10.85 11.20
N GLN A 153 -11.10 11.20 12.45
CA GLN A 153 -10.39 12.24 13.20
C GLN A 153 -8.92 11.87 13.40
N THR A 154 -8.62 10.61 13.77
CA THR A 154 -7.24 10.12 13.90
C THR A 154 -6.50 10.14 12.57
N ILE A 155 -7.11 9.66 11.48
CA ILE A 155 -6.49 9.71 10.14
C ILE A 155 -6.24 11.15 9.72
N GLN A 156 -7.20 12.06 9.96
CA GLN A 156 -7.05 13.47 9.63
C GLN A 156 -5.95 14.12 10.48
N TYR A 157 -5.91 13.82 11.77
CA TYR A 157 -4.86 14.21 12.67
C TYR A 157 -3.49 13.71 12.20
N CYS A 158 -3.36 12.44 11.78
CA CYS A 158 -2.14 11.86 11.19
C CYS A 158 -1.81 12.37 9.77
N LYS A 159 -2.75 12.98 9.05
CA LYS A 159 -2.49 13.68 7.78
C LYS A 159 -1.98 15.10 8.03
N VAL A 160 -2.57 15.79 9.00
CA VAL A 160 -2.24 17.18 9.39
C VAL A 160 -0.92 17.23 10.14
N LYS A 161 -0.77 16.43 11.20
CA LYS A 161 0.54 15.99 11.67
C LYS A 161 1.05 15.04 10.61
N LYS A 162 1.63 15.52 9.51
CA LYS A 162 2.40 14.68 8.59
C LYS A 162 3.30 13.80 9.46
N THR A 163 2.90 12.55 9.72
CA THR A 163 3.81 11.51 10.16
C THR A 163 4.63 11.20 8.91
N LYS A 164 5.48 12.18 8.53
CA LYS A 164 6.78 11.87 7.97
C LYS A 164 7.27 10.77 8.89
N ILE A 165 7.67 9.66 8.31
CA ILE A 165 8.61 8.76 8.97
C ILE A 165 9.82 9.66 9.26
N LEU A 166 9.76 10.30 10.42
CA LEU A 166 10.82 11.08 10.98
C LEU A 166 11.57 10.00 11.73
N ASN A 167 12.44 9.31 11.01
CA ASN A 167 13.77 9.17 11.54
C ASN A 167 14.38 10.56 11.25
N PRO A 168 14.13 11.60 12.07
CA PRO A 168 14.92 12.80 11.91
C PRO A 168 16.35 12.29 12.03
N PRO A 169 17.26 12.72 11.16
CA PRO A 169 18.63 12.59 11.53
C PRO A 169 18.78 13.02 12.98
N LYS A 170 19.27 12.12 13.84
CA LYS A 170 19.92 12.55 15.07
C LYS A 170 20.88 13.65 14.63
N GLN A 171 20.91 14.76 15.38
CA GLN A 171 21.37 16.10 15.00
C GLN A 171 22.62 16.14 14.08
N ASP A 172 23.46 15.12 14.15
CA ASP A 172 24.61 14.77 13.30
C ASP A 172 24.44 14.74 11.76
N LEU A 173 23.23 14.59 11.15
CA LEU A 173 23.09 14.79 9.67
C LEU A 173 22.61 16.19 9.27
N LEU A 174 22.41 17.10 10.22
CA LEU A 174 22.16 18.51 9.90
C LEU A 174 23.50 19.20 9.58
N ASN A 175 24.11 18.79 8.47
CA ASN A 175 25.26 19.52 7.96
C ASN A 175 24.77 20.88 7.41
N LYS A 176 25.34 21.97 7.94
CA LYS A 176 25.06 23.36 7.47
C LYS A 176 25.23 23.47 5.95
N SER A 177 26.16 22.71 5.35
CA SER A 177 26.40 22.63 3.91
C SER A 177 25.19 22.09 3.12
N ILE A 178 24.64 20.93 3.50
CA ILE A 178 23.46 20.35 2.83
C ILE A 178 22.24 21.25 3.01
N THR A 179 22.07 21.83 4.19
CA THR A 179 20.96 22.75 4.46
C THR A 179 21.03 23.97 3.53
N HIS A 180 22.23 24.53 3.34
CA HIS A 180 22.46 25.62 2.39
C HIS A 180 22.09 25.21 0.97
N LYS A 181 22.57 24.06 0.47
CA LYS A 181 22.26 23.58 -0.89
C LYS A 181 20.79 23.26 -1.12
N ILE A 182 20.11 22.71 -0.10
CA ILE A 182 18.65 22.52 -0.15
C ILE A 182 17.94 23.86 -0.30
N ASN A 183 18.38 24.89 0.44
CA ASN A 183 17.81 26.23 0.33
C ASN A 183 18.07 26.85 -1.05
N GLN A 184 19.28 26.70 -1.59
CA GLN A 184 19.60 27.15 -2.95
C GLN A 184 18.72 26.49 -4.02
N LYS A 185 18.59 25.16 -3.97
CA LYS A 185 17.67 24.40 -4.83
C LYS A 185 16.23 24.91 -4.70
N ASN A 186 15.76 25.22 -3.48
CA ASN A 186 14.40 25.72 -3.26
C ASN A 186 14.20 27.13 -3.82
N ILE A 187 15.24 27.98 -3.81
CA ILE A 187 15.22 29.30 -4.45
C ILE A 187 15.11 29.15 -5.97
N LEU A 188 15.94 28.30 -6.58
CA LEU A 188 15.89 28.02 -8.02
C LEU A 188 14.54 27.45 -8.46
N TRP A 189 13.94 26.58 -7.65
CA TRP A 189 12.58 26.07 -7.90
C TRP A 189 11.54 27.19 -7.93
N LYS A 190 11.61 28.14 -6.99
CA LYS A 190 10.68 29.29 -6.97
C LYS A 190 10.85 30.15 -8.22
N GLN A 191 12.09 30.39 -8.64
CA GLN A 191 12.41 31.17 -9.84
C GLN A 191 11.90 30.48 -11.12
N HIS A 192 12.18 29.19 -11.29
CA HIS A 192 11.66 28.40 -12.42
C HIS A 192 10.13 28.37 -12.44
N LYS A 193 9.49 28.22 -11.28
CA LYS A 193 8.03 28.23 -11.17
C LYS A 193 7.41 29.57 -11.59
N SER A 194 8.08 30.68 -11.31
CA SER A 194 7.63 32.01 -11.70
C SER A 194 7.90 32.31 -13.18
N ASN A 195 8.96 31.75 -13.77
CA ASN A 195 9.27 31.88 -15.20
C ASN A 195 9.57 30.52 -15.86
N PRO A 196 8.52 29.76 -16.26
CA PRO A 196 8.69 28.38 -16.73
C PRO A 196 9.35 28.23 -18.10
N LYS A 197 9.44 29.31 -18.89
CA LYS A 197 10.03 29.30 -20.24
C LYS A 197 11.53 29.60 -20.25
N ASP A 198 12.10 29.92 -19.10
CA ASP A 198 13.53 30.19 -18.95
C ASP A 198 14.30 28.87 -18.84
N GLU A 199 14.82 28.42 -19.99
CA GLU A 199 15.61 27.19 -20.08
C GLU A 199 16.89 27.23 -19.23
N GLU A 200 17.45 28.41 -18.98
CA GLU A 200 18.70 28.53 -18.23
C GLU A 200 18.45 28.26 -16.74
N ILE A 201 17.36 28.83 -16.20
CA ILE A 201 16.93 28.57 -14.82
C ILE A 201 16.49 27.10 -14.65
N GLU A 202 15.83 26.52 -15.64
CA GLU A 202 15.47 25.09 -15.62
C GLU A 202 16.73 24.20 -15.56
N LYS A 203 17.70 24.43 -16.46
CA LYS A 203 18.97 23.69 -16.48
C LYS A 203 19.72 23.83 -15.14
N LYS A 204 19.76 25.03 -14.56
CA LYS A 204 20.37 25.28 -13.24
C LYS A 204 19.63 24.54 -12.12
N PHE A 205 18.30 24.57 -12.08
CA PHE A 205 17.50 23.86 -11.08
C PHE A 205 17.69 22.34 -11.16
N VAL A 206 17.64 21.77 -12.38
CA VAL A 206 17.80 20.32 -12.59
C VAL A 206 19.18 19.86 -12.13
N LYS A 207 20.24 20.62 -12.48
CA LYS A 207 21.62 20.35 -12.04
C LYS A 207 21.74 20.40 -10.52
N GLU A 208 21.24 21.45 -9.88
CA GLU A 208 21.32 21.62 -8.43
C GLU A 208 20.50 20.55 -7.69
N ARG A 209 19.33 20.18 -8.22
CA ARG A 209 18.50 19.11 -7.68
C ARG A 209 19.24 17.76 -7.71
N LYS A 210 19.92 17.44 -8.80
CA LYS A 210 20.71 16.21 -8.93
C LYS A 210 21.86 16.20 -7.92
N SER A 211 22.61 17.29 -7.84
CA SER A 211 23.73 17.44 -6.90
C SER A 211 23.29 17.27 -5.43
N VAL A 212 22.20 17.93 -5.02
CA VAL A 212 21.64 17.79 -3.67
C VAL A 212 21.23 16.34 -3.38
N SER A 213 20.67 15.63 -4.37
CA SER A 213 20.28 14.23 -4.20
C SER A 213 21.49 13.31 -3.97
N GLU A 214 22.53 13.47 -4.79
CA GLU A 214 23.77 12.70 -4.70
C GLU A 214 24.47 12.92 -3.36
N GLU A 215 24.55 14.18 -2.90
CA GLU A 215 25.20 14.50 -1.63
C GLU A 215 24.45 13.96 -0.42
N ILE A 216 23.11 14.00 -0.43
CA ILE A 216 22.29 13.36 0.60
C ILE A 216 22.52 11.85 0.62
N GLN A 217 22.60 11.23 -0.56
CA GLN A 217 22.83 9.78 -0.67
C GLN A 217 24.22 9.41 -0.15
N THR A 218 25.26 10.11 -0.58
CA THR A 218 26.64 9.90 -0.13
C THR A 218 26.78 10.11 1.37
N MET A 219 26.18 11.18 1.91
CA MET A 219 26.23 11.45 3.35
C MET A 219 25.54 10.36 4.17
N LYS A 220 24.36 9.90 3.72
CA LYS A 220 23.67 8.78 4.37
C LYS A 220 24.51 7.51 4.30
N SER A 221 25.06 7.19 3.13
CA SER A 221 25.92 6.02 2.94
C SER A 221 27.12 6.04 3.89
N ASN A 222 27.85 7.16 3.93
CA ASN A 222 29.00 7.32 4.80
C ASN A 222 28.63 7.22 6.29
N TYR A 223 27.53 7.82 6.69
CA TYR A 223 27.05 7.75 8.07
C TYR A 223 26.71 6.32 8.49
N TYR A 224 25.90 5.62 7.70
CA TYR A 224 25.52 4.25 8.04
C TYR A 224 26.73 3.32 7.99
N TYR A 225 27.58 3.45 6.96
CA TYR A 225 28.84 2.72 6.87
C TYR A 225 29.68 2.88 8.14
N LYS A 226 29.88 4.12 8.59
CA LYS A 226 30.60 4.42 9.84
C LYS A 226 29.93 3.75 11.05
N ARG A 227 28.63 3.95 11.26
CA ARG A 227 27.90 3.38 12.41
C ARG A 227 27.95 1.85 12.44
N PHE A 228 27.82 1.20 11.29
CA PHE A 228 27.92 -0.26 11.19
C PHE A 228 29.36 -0.75 11.36
N SER A 229 30.36 -0.01 10.86
CA SER A 229 31.77 -0.35 11.04
C SER A 229 32.21 -0.32 12.51
N GLU A 230 31.66 0.60 13.31
CA GLU A 230 31.88 0.70 14.77
C GLU A 230 31.32 -0.50 15.55
N CYS A 231 30.38 -1.24 14.94
CA CYS A 231 29.76 -2.44 15.51
C CYS A 231 30.49 -3.74 15.10
N ASN A 232 31.58 -3.65 14.33
CA ASN A 232 32.33 -4.83 13.89
C ASN A 232 32.80 -5.68 15.08
N LYS A 233 32.58 -7.01 15.00
CA LYS A 233 32.84 -7.99 16.07
C LYS A 233 32.11 -7.70 17.40
N LYS A 234 31.03 -6.90 17.39
CA LYS A 234 30.23 -6.57 18.59
C LYS A 234 28.73 -6.86 18.34
N PRO A 235 28.30 -8.13 18.41
CA PRO A 235 26.93 -8.54 18.05
C PRO A 235 25.85 -7.80 18.83
N LYS A 236 26.03 -7.60 20.15
CA LYS A 236 25.05 -6.86 20.97
C LYS A 236 24.86 -5.41 20.50
N LYS A 237 25.96 -4.69 20.24
CA LYS A 237 25.91 -3.32 19.69
C LYS A 237 25.29 -3.28 18.30
N MET A 238 25.53 -4.30 17.48
CA MET A 238 24.91 -4.44 16.16
C MET A 238 23.40 -4.56 16.28
N TRP A 239 22.92 -5.42 17.17
CA TRP A 239 21.49 -5.59 17.44
C TRP A 239 20.86 -4.32 18.02
N ASP A 240 21.50 -3.66 18.99
CA ASP A 240 21.04 -2.38 19.54
C ASP A 240 20.93 -1.29 18.46
N LEU A 241 21.89 -1.26 17.52
CA LEU A 241 21.87 -0.33 16.37
C LEU A 241 20.70 -0.65 15.44
N ILE A 242 20.51 -1.91 15.06
CA ILE A 242 19.39 -2.36 14.21
C ILE A 242 18.06 -2.03 14.88
N ASP A 243 17.90 -2.34 16.17
CA ASP A 243 16.72 -2.01 16.96
C ASP A 243 16.50 -0.50 17.01
N SER A 244 17.55 0.31 17.18
CA SER A 244 17.40 1.77 17.17
C SER A 244 16.99 2.33 15.80
N LEU A 245 17.35 1.66 14.70
CA LEU A 245 16.97 2.03 13.34
C LEU A 245 15.57 1.55 12.95
N THR A 246 15.12 0.44 13.55
CA THR A 246 13.84 -0.23 13.25
C THR A 246 12.73 0.14 14.22
N ASN A 247 13.05 0.64 15.42
CA ASN A 247 12.09 1.12 16.41
C ASN A 247 11.36 2.38 15.93
N ASN A 248 10.33 2.17 15.11
CA ASN A 248 9.30 3.14 14.75
C ASN A 248 8.37 3.34 15.96
N LYS A 249 8.82 4.05 16.99
CA LYS A 249 7.89 4.46 18.07
C LYS A 249 6.90 5.47 17.50
N ILE A 250 5.68 5.00 17.27
CA ILE A 250 4.51 5.83 17.06
C ILE A 250 4.24 6.53 18.39
N SER A 251 4.46 7.84 18.45
CA SER A 251 3.99 8.72 19.52
C SER A 251 2.86 9.62 19.01
#